data_AF-A0A7K2YPS1-F1
#
_entry.id   AF-A0A7K2YPS1-F1
#
_cell.length_a   1.000
_cell.length_b   1.000
_cell.length_c   1.000
_cell.angle_alpha   90.00
_cell.angle_beta   90.00
_cell.angle_gamma   90.00
#
_symmetry.space_group_name_H-M   'P 1'
#
loop_
_entity.id
_entity.type
_entity.pdbx_description
1 polymer ?
#
loop_
_entity_poly.entity_id
_entity_poly.type
_entity_poly.pdbx_seq_one_letter_code
_entity_poly.pdbx_strand_id
1 'polypeptide(L)'
;MGSDEKELATAMRTSASGLVPPTGLVAGGIARGRRMKLVRRIQVGTSAAAVLAVAGTTLALVSGTNDEGGRQQAAGPASSTSVSATPVPPTRTPKSQPTLPVPAGMAVASPQFLLQALLPKLPAAVVGQATTGVGVTGGDTSNVRDGAMYSAGSHVELMIEDAKGPTLLSVSVGLDPHNPNSIVCPPVEGTNASCSDSVLADGSRLLVNKNWVYPASANTPENIADDKWGPNGRGPKEWSAHVVRPDGVQIIVDEIASREEKGEPARDTPLLRTEQLQAIATDPGFLLWVAPSENATAAARFPKMQVSEPLSSRMYPTSKALPDRSANSPSSVRSPG
;
A
#
# COMPACT_ATOMS: atom_id res chain seq x y z
N MET A 1 -12.38 -24.51 -25.18
CA MET A 1 -10.98 -24.04 -25.17
C MET A 1 -10.42 -24.28 -26.56
N GLY A 2 -10.15 -23.19 -27.28
CA GLY A 2 -9.76 -23.21 -28.69
C GLY A 2 -8.34 -23.75 -28.91
N SER A 3 -7.96 -23.89 -30.18
CA SER A 3 -6.57 -24.20 -30.56
C SER A 3 -5.64 -23.08 -30.06
N ASP A 4 -6.02 -21.85 -30.37
CA ASP A 4 -5.25 -20.61 -30.20
C ASP A 4 -4.93 -20.32 -28.72
N GLU A 5 -5.86 -20.67 -27.82
CA GLU A 5 -5.69 -20.56 -26.36
C GLU A 5 -4.61 -21.51 -25.83
N LYS A 6 -4.49 -22.72 -26.41
CA LYS A 6 -3.43 -23.68 -26.07
C LYS A 6 -2.09 -23.27 -26.66
N GLU A 7 -2.09 -22.69 -27.85
CA GLU A 7 -0.89 -22.16 -28.50
C GLU A 7 -0.32 -20.99 -27.68
N LEU A 8 -1.15 -20.01 -27.31
CA LEU A 8 -0.77 -18.90 -26.43
C LEU A 8 -0.25 -19.40 -25.07
N ALA A 9 -0.95 -20.33 -24.42
CA ALA A 9 -0.51 -20.90 -23.15
C ALA A 9 0.80 -21.72 -23.26
N THR A 10 1.12 -22.23 -24.44
CA THR A 10 2.39 -22.92 -24.73
C THR A 10 3.49 -21.90 -24.97
N ALA A 11 3.24 -20.87 -25.78
CA ALA A 11 4.17 -19.76 -26.02
C ALA A 11 4.57 -19.07 -24.70
N MET A 12 3.60 -18.75 -23.82
CA MET A 12 3.87 -18.14 -22.52
C MET A 12 4.73 -19.03 -21.61
N ARG A 13 4.50 -20.35 -21.57
CA ARG A 13 5.34 -21.29 -20.81
C ARG A 13 6.75 -21.36 -21.36
N THR A 14 6.91 -21.40 -22.68
CA THR A 14 8.22 -21.43 -23.35
C THR A 14 9.01 -20.16 -23.06
N SER A 15 8.39 -18.98 -23.17
CA SER A 15 9.02 -17.69 -22.82
C SER A 15 9.41 -17.62 -21.34
N ALA A 16 8.56 -18.12 -20.43
CA ALA A 16 8.86 -18.15 -18.99
C ALA A 16 10.01 -19.11 -18.64
N SER A 17 10.13 -20.24 -19.33
CA SER A 17 11.19 -21.23 -19.08
C SER A 17 12.60 -20.76 -19.44
N GLY A 18 12.73 -19.71 -20.27
CA GLY A 18 14.01 -19.05 -20.56
C GLY A 18 14.46 -18.02 -19.53
N LEU A 19 13.61 -17.67 -18.55
CA LEU A 19 13.93 -16.65 -17.54
C LEU A 19 14.79 -17.23 -16.41
N VAL A 20 16.11 -17.22 -16.60
CA VAL A 20 17.08 -17.46 -15.51
C VAL A 20 17.25 -16.17 -14.72
N PRO A 21 16.77 -16.07 -13.47
CA PRO A 21 16.94 -14.84 -12.67
C PRO A 21 18.43 -14.65 -12.32
N PRO A 22 19.03 -13.47 -12.59
CA PRO A 22 20.43 -13.24 -12.29
C PRO A 22 20.72 -13.43 -10.79
N THR A 23 21.77 -14.20 -10.50
CA THR A 23 22.19 -14.52 -9.13
C THR A 23 22.54 -13.23 -8.39
N GLY A 24 21.97 -13.07 -7.20
CA GLY A 24 22.17 -11.87 -6.39
C GLY A 24 21.08 -10.79 -6.53
N LEU A 25 20.03 -10.94 -7.36
CA LEU A 25 18.88 -10.01 -7.33
C LEU A 25 18.29 -9.85 -5.93
N VAL A 26 18.09 -10.98 -5.21
CA VAL A 26 17.60 -10.99 -3.83
C VAL A 26 18.59 -10.31 -2.88
N ALA A 27 19.90 -10.57 -3.05
CA ALA A 27 20.94 -9.97 -2.22
C ALA A 27 21.05 -8.44 -2.45
N GLY A 28 20.97 -7.98 -3.70
CA GLY A 28 20.94 -6.58 -4.08
C GLY A 28 19.69 -5.85 -3.59
N GLY A 29 18.52 -6.50 -3.67
CA GLY A 29 17.28 -6.00 -3.08
C GLY A 29 17.37 -5.85 -1.56
N ILE A 30 17.91 -6.86 -0.86
CA ILE A 30 18.16 -6.80 0.59
C ILE A 30 19.18 -5.71 0.95
N ALA A 31 20.26 -5.56 0.18
CA ALA A 31 21.28 -4.54 0.40
C ALA A 31 20.73 -3.12 0.21
N ARG A 32 20.02 -2.86 -0.89
CA ARG A 32 19.32 -1.58 -1.14
C ARG A 32 18.28 -1.29 -0.05
N GLY A 33 17.49 -2.29 0.34
CA GLY A 33 16.51 -2.17 1.43
C GLY A 33 17.12 -1.89 2.80
N ARG A 34 18.29 -2.46 3.12
CA ARG A 34 19.06 -2.13 4.34
C ARG A 34 19.59 -0.68 4.29
N ARG A 35 20.13 -0.25 3.15
CA ARG A 35 20.68 1.12 2.97
C ARG A 35 19.59 2.18 3.17
N MET A 36 18.42 2.01 2.54
CA MET A 36 17.26 2.92 2.69
C MET A 36 16.74 3.01 4.13
N LYS A 37 16.71 1.88 4.86
CA LYS A 37 16.31 1.87 6.29
C LYS A 37 17.33 2.55 7.21
N LEU A 38 18.60 2.62 6.81
CA LEU A 38 19.66 3.30 7.56
C LEU A 38 19.57 4.82 7.34
N VAL A 39 19.34 5.27 6.11
CA VAL A 39 19.09 6.69 5.77
C VAL A 39 17.87 7.23 6.52
N ARG A 40 16.74 6.51 6.51
CA ARG A 40 15.52 6.91 7.26
C ARG A 40 15.70 7.02 8.78
N ARG A 41 16.75 6.42 9.37
CA ARG A 41 17.05 6.55 10.81
C ARG A 41 17.84 7.81 11.15
N ILE A 42 18.48 8.44 10.18
CA ILE A 42 19.26 9.67 10.38
C ILE A 42 18.34 10.91 10.27
N GLN A 43 17.23 10.82 9.52
CA GLN A 43 16.28 11.94 9.30
C GLN A 43 15.15 12.07 10.35
N VAL A 44 15.05 11.18 11.34
CA VAL A 44 14.00 11.21 12.39
C VAL A 44 14.64 11.34 13.79
N GLY A 45 15.76 12.07 13.87
CA GLY A 45 16.73 11.97 14.97
C GLY A 45 17.05 13.24 15.76
N THR A 46 16.30 14.35 15.62
CA THR A 46 16.61 15.62 16.32
C THR A 46 15.37 16.40 16.78
N SER A 47 14.69 15.94 17.83
CA SER A 47 13.77 16.76 18.64
C SER A 47 13.40 16.12 19.99
N ALA A 48 14.38 15.94 20.87
CA ALA A 48 14.16 15.74 22.30
C ALA A 48 15.27 16.47 23.08
N ALA A 49 14.88 17.25 24.09
CA ALA A 49 15.77 18.19 24.76
C ALA A 49 16.77 17.51 25.72
N ALA A 50 17.97 18.06 25.80
CA ALA A 50 18.93 17.78 26.87
C ALA A 50 19.44 19.10 27.46
N VAL A 51 18.67 19.67 28.40
CA VAL A 51 19.18 20.71 29.30
C VAL A 51 19.99 20.02 30.38
N LEU A 52 21.32 20.08 30.29
CA LEU A 52 22.23 19.83 31.41
C LEU A 52 23.48 20.70 31.22
N ALA A 53 23.60 21.72 32.06
CA ALA A 53 24.78 22.58 32.10
C ALA A 53 25.86 21.94 32.98
N VAL A 54 27.07 21.75 32.44
CA VAL A 54 28.31 21.62 33.20
C VAL A 54 29.40 22.43 32.50
N ALA A 55 30.23 23.10 33.30
CA ALA A 55 31.25 24.05 32.85
C ALA A 55 32.49 23.37 32.22
N GLY A 56 33.31 24.20 31.55
CA GLY A 56 34.76 23.94 31.46
C GLY A 56 35.32 23.72 30.05
N THR A 57 35.97 24.77 29.52
CA THR A 57 37.31 24.75 28.88
C THR A 57 37.95 23.36 28.67
N THR A 58 38.46 22.99 27.48
CA THR A 58 39.60 23.64 26.80
C THR A 58 39.72 23.26 25.31
N LEU A 59 40.26 24.16 24.48
CA LEU A 59 40.88 23.80 23.18
C LEU A 59 42.17 23.01 23.41
N ALA A 60 42.43 22.00 22.58
CA ALA A 60 43.78 21.51 22.31
C ALA A 60 43.87 20.95 20.88
N LEU A 61 44.52 21.70 19.98
CA LEU A 61 45.19 21.15 18.80
C LEU A 61 46.56 20.63 19.26
N VAL A 62 47.07 19.56 18.63
CA VAL A 62 48.50 19.40 18.25
C VAL A 62 48.68 18.15 17.39
N SER A 63 49.63 18.21 16.47
CA SER A 63 49.93 17.21 15.44
C SER A 63 51.18 16.38 15.76
N GLY A 64 51.29 15.20 15.14
CA GLY A 64 52.55 14.44 15.01
C GLY A 64 52.99 13.66 16.26
N THR A 65 53.98 12.76 16.20
CA THR A 65 54.71 12.12 15.07
C THR A 65 55.57 10.98 15.65
N ASN A 66 55.98 10.02 14.81
CA ASN A 66 57.13 9.11 14.98
C ASN A 66 57.07 8.00 16.06
N ASP A 67 56.89 6.77 15.56
CA ASP A 67 57.86 5.66 15.53
C ASP A 67 58.63 5.13 16.76
N GLU A 68 58.75 3.79 16.68
CA GLU A 68 59.79 2.87 17.17
C GLU A 68 60.12 2.71 18.67
N GLY A 69 59.90 1.46 19.14
CA GLY A 69 60.94 0.70 19.84
C GLY A 69 60.74 0.41 21.33
N GLY A 70 60.72 -0.88 21.71
CA GLY A 70 60.87 -1.29 23.12
C GLY A 70 60.12 -2.57 23.51
N ARG A 71 60.81 -3.73 23.50
CA ARG A 71 60.30 -5.01 24.02
C ARG A 71 60.73 -5.24 25.48
N GLN A 72 59.85 -5.82 26.30
CA GLN A 72 60.10 -6.87 27.31
C GLN A 72 58.73 -7.30 27.89
N GLN A 73 58.27 -8.56 27.76
CA GLN A 73 58.62 -9.77 28.55
C GLN A 73 58.29 -9.60 30.06
N ALA A 74 57.60 -10.49 30.78
CA ALA A 74 56.93 -11.79 30.49
C ALA A 74 55.79 -11.98 31.55
N ALA A 75 55.01 -13.07 31.69
CA ALA A 75 55.05 -14.44 31.15
C ALA A 75 53.61 -15.04 31.00
N GLY A 76 53.44 -16.37 31.16
CA GLY A 76 52.15 -17.10 31.11
C GLY A 76 51.60 -17.55 32.49
N PRO A 77 50.67 -18.52 32.58
CA PRO A 77 50.48 -19.65 31.65
C PRO A 77 49.11 -19.71 30.93
N ALA A 78 48.98 -20.69 30.05
CA ALA A 78 47.78 -20.94 29.25
C ALA A 78 46.59 -21.43 30.08
N SER A 79 45.38 -21.10 29.62
CA SER A 79 44.14 -21.79 29.99
C SER A 79 43.20 -21.82 28.78
N SER A 80 42.48 -22.93 28.66
CA SER A 80 41.70 -23.34 27.48
C SER A 80 40.70 -22.29 26.99
N THR A 81 40.65 -22.09 25.67
CA THR A 81 39.63 -21.30 24.98
C THR A 81 38.24 -21.91 25.18
N SER A 82 37.50 -21.46 26.19
CA SER A 82 36.08 -21.76 26.32
C SER A 82 35.31 -21.00 25.24
N VAL A 83 34.66 -21.72 24.33
CA VAL A 83 33.87 -21.12 23.24
C VAL A 83 32.64 -20.45 23.86
N SER A 84 32.65 -19.12 24.02
CA SER A 84 31.47 -18.37 24.42
C SER A 84 30.42 -18.48 23.32
N ALA A 85 29.31 -19.16 23.61
CA ALA A 85 28.19 -19.26 22.71
C ALA A 85 27.64 -17.87 22.38
N THR A 86 27.53 -17.56 21.09
CA THR A 86 26.90 -16.33 20.59
C THR A 86 25.48 -16.22 21.18
N PRO A 87 25.06 -15.07 21.72
CA PRO A 87 23.70 -14.91 22.20
C PRO A 87 22.72 -15.17 21.05
N VAL A 88 21.82 -16.13 21.24
CA VAL A 88 20.71 -16.36 20.30
C VAL A 88 19.94 -15.04 20.21
N PRO A 89 19.75 -14.46 19.01
CA PRO A 89 18.98 -13.24 18.88
C PRO A 89 17.58 -13.49 19.42
N PRO A 90 17.01 -12.59 20.25
CA PRO A 90 15.73 -12.84 20.88
C PRO A 90 14.68 -13.17 19.82
N THR A 91 14.04 -14.32 19.97
CA THR A 91 12.96 -14.77 19.11
C THR A 91 11.96 -13.64 19.01
N ARG A 92 11.81 -13.04 17.83
CA ARG A 92 10.84 -11.96 17.64
C ARG A 92 9.46 -12.54 17.90
N THR A 93 8.90 -12.25 19.07
CA THR A 93 7.47 -12.41 19.33
C THR A 93 6.75 -11.71 18.18
N PRO A 94 5.88 -12.41 17.43
CA PRO A 94 5.04 -11.76 16.43
C PRO A 94 4.33 -10.60 17.12
N LYS A 95 4.43 -9.38 16.57
CA LYS A 95 3.57 -8.30 17.05
C LYS A 95 2.13 -8.75 16.77
N SER A 96 1.33 -8.86 17.83
CA SER A 96 -0.10 -9.14 17.71
C SER A 96 -0.72 -8.10 16.79
N GLN A 97 -1.22 -8.56 15.65
CA GLN A 97 -1.78 -7.71 14.61
C GLN A 97 -3.13 -7.15 15.11
N PRO A 98 -3.36 -5.81 15.13
CA PRO A 98 -4.61 -5.26 15.63
C PRO A 98 -5.81 -5.71 14.78
N THR A 99 -6.78 -6.34 15.43
CA THR A 99 -8.02 -6.82 14.80
C THR A 99 -9.09 -5.74 14.79
N LEU A 100 -9.86 -5.65 13.70
CA LEU A 100 -11.00 -4.77 13.58
C LEU A 100 -12.24 -5.28 14.35
N PRO A 101 -12.92 -4.40 15.11
CA PRO A 101 -14.25 -4.71 15.61
C PRO A 101 -15.26 -4.61 14.46
N VAL A 102 -15.89 -5.74 14.13
CA VAL A 102 -17.05 -5.78 13.22
C VAL A 102 -18.31 -5.53 14.04
N PRO A 103 -19.11 -4.46 13.78
CA PRO A 103 -20.35 -4.25 14.51
C PRO A 103 -21.35 -5.38 14.26
N ALA A 104 -21.99 -5.88 15.33
CA ALA A 104 -22.90 -7.02 15.24
C ALA A 104 -24.08 -6.73 14.30
N GLY A 105 -24.34 -7.63 13.36
CA GLY A 105 -25.43 -7.50 12.38
C GLY A 105 -25.14 -6.55 11.21
N MET A 106 -23.97 -5.90 11.16
CA MET A 106 -23.58 -5.01 10.06
C MET A 106 -22.68 -5.73 9.05
N ALA A 107 -22.63 -5.21 7.83
CA ALA A 107 -21.72 -5.64 6.76
C ALA A 107 -20.88 -4.46 6.27
N VAL A 108 -19.75 -4.74 5.61
CA VAL A 108 -18.99 -3.71 4.88
C VAL A 108 -19.87 -3.15 3.76
N ALA A 109 -19.88 -1.84 3.56
CA ALA A 109 -20.63 -1.19 2.48
C ALA A 109 -20.19 -1.71 1.10
N SER A 110 -21.15 -2.09 0.24
CA SER A 110 -20.85 -2.57 -1.11
C SER A 110 -20.44 -1.43 -2.05
N PRO A 111 -19.80 -1.71 -3.20
CA PRO A 111 -19.47 -0.67 -4.17
C PRO A 111 -20.73 -0.04 -4.76
N GLN A 112 -21.83 -0.79 -4.84
CA GLN A 112 -23.15 -0.26 -5.20
C GLN A 112 -23.69 0.73 -4.15
N PHE A 113 -23.43 0.50 -2.86
CA PHE A 113 -23.82 1.45 -1.81
C PHE A 113 -23.02 2.76 -1.93
N LEU A 114 -21.70 2.66 -2.15
CA LEU A 114 -20.86 3.84 -2.39
C LEU A 114 -21.31 4.59 -3.66
N LEU A 115 -21.62 3.87 -4.75
CA LEU A 115 -22.19 4.44 -5.97
C LEU A 115 -23.52 5.15 -5.70
N GLN A 116 -24.39 4.58 -4.85
CA GLN A 116 -25.65 5.20 -4.46
C GLN A 116 -25.45 6.54 -3.74
N ALA A 117 -24.45 6.62 -2.84
CA ALA A 117 -24.10 7.84 -2.13
C ALA A 117 -23.42 8.89 -3.03
N LEU A 118 -22.64 8.44 -4.02
CA LEU A 118 -21.87 9.30 -4.93
C LEU A 118 -22.73 9.97 -6.02
N LEU A 119 -23.64 9.24 -6.67
CA LEU A 119 -24.39 9.78 -7.82
C LEU A 119 -25.13 11.12 -7.54
N PRO A 120 -25.78 11.34 -6.38
CA PRO A 120 -26.42 12.63 -6.06
C PRO A 120 -25.44 13.80 -5.87
N LYS A 121 -24.13 13.54 -5.78
CA LYS A 121 -23.07 14.55 -5.61
C LYS A 121 -22.41 14.94 -6.94
N LEU A 122 -22.63 14.17 -8.01
CA LEU A 122 -22.08 14.46 -9.32
C LEU A 122 -22.88 15.57 -10.03
N PRO A 123 -22.23 16.38 -10.90
CA PRO A 123 -22.95 17.35 -11.72
C PRO A 123 -24.03 16.67 -12.59
N ALA A 124 -25.21 17.28 -12.70
CA ALA A 124 -26.34 16.68 -13.42
C ALA A 124 -26.03 16.29 -14.88
N ALA A 125 -25.08 16.97 -15.54
CA ALA A 125 -24.61 16.66 -16.89
C ALA A 125 -23.88 15.29 -17.02
N VAL A 126 -23.46 14.70 -15.89
CA VAL A 126 -22.79 13.39 -15.80
C VAL A 126 -23.79 12.25 -15.59
N VAL A 127 -24.92 12.55 -14.93
CA VAL A 127 -25.89 11.54 -14.48
C VAL A 127 -26.75 11.08 -15.65
N GLY A 128 -26.40 9.91 -16.22
CA GLY A 128 -27.14 9.28 -17.32
C GLY A 128 -26.27 8.68 -18.41
N GLN A 129 -24.96 8.98 -18.42
CA GLN A 129 -24.01 8.31 -19.32
C GLN A 129 -23.53 6.98 -18.71
N ALA A 130 -23.10 6.05 -19.57
CA ALA A 130 -22.81 4.66 -19.20
C ALA A 130 -21.64 4.56 -18.20
N THR A 131 -21.98 4.56 -16.92
CA THR A 131 -21.01 4.49 -15.82
C THR A 131 -20.58 3.05 -15.66
N THR A 132 -19.44 2.69 -16.26
CA THR A 132 -18.81 1.38 -16.07
C THR A 132 -18.19 1.33 -14.69
N GLY A 133 -19.04 1.12 -13.69
CA GLY A 133 -18.63 1.00 -12.29
C GLY A 133 -17.89 -0.31 -12.06
N VAL A 134 -16.58 -0.24 -11.80
CA VAL A 134 -15.83 -1.35 -11.22
C VAL A 134 -15.79 -1.15 -9.71
N GLY A 135 -16.06 -2.22 -8.98
CA GLY A 135 -16.13 -2.22 -7.53
C GLY A 135 -15.30 -3.34 -6.92
N VAL A 136 -14.68 -3.04 -5.79
CA VAL A 136 -14.04 -4.05 -4.93
C VAL A 136 -14.52 -3.81 -3.51
N THR A 137 -15.05 -4.85 -2.86
CA THR A 137 -15.14 -4.88 -1.40
C THR A 137 -14.05 -5.82 -0.89
N GLY A 138 -13.28 -5.38 0.09
CA GLY A 138 -12.12 -6.11 0.59
C GLY A 138 -12.10 -6.13 2.11
N GLY A 139 -11.70 -7.28 2.67
CA GLY A 139 -11.28 -7.38 4.06
C GLY A 139 -10.01 -8.22 4.13
N ASP A 140 -9.00 -7.75 4.84
CA ASP A 140 -7.83 -8.58 5.16
C ASP A 140 -8.23 -9.57 6.26
N THR A 141 -8.42 -10.83 5.88
CA THR A 141 -8.63 -11.98 6.78
C THR A 141 -7.47 -12.97 6.69
N SER A 142 -6.28 -12.51 6.26
CA SER A 142 -5.11 -13.35 5.92
C SER A 142 -4.68 -14.31 7.04
N ASN A 143 -4.97 -13.99 8.30
CA ASN A 143 -4.83 -14.90 9.42
C ASN A 143 -6.10 -15.73 9.64
N VAL A 144 -6.41 -16.59 8.66
CA VAL A 144 -7.61 -17.46 8.58
C VAL A 144 -7.86 -18.29 9.86
N ARG A 145 -6.83 -18.53 10.68
CA ARG A 145 -6.89 -19.31 11.91
C ARG A 145 -7.77 -18.70 13.00
N ASP A 146 -7.84 -17.38 13.08
CA ASP A 146 -8.52 -16.67 14.17
C ASP A 146 -9.86 -16.06 13.71
N GLY A 147 -10.19 -16.16 12.41
CA GLY A 147 -11.40 -15.56 11.81
C GLY A 147 -11.46 -14.03 11.87
N ALA A 148 -10.41 -13.38 12.37
CA ALA A 148 -10.34 -11.95 12.57
C ALA A 148 -10.11 -11.19 11.26
N MET A 149 -10.66 -9.99 11.20
CA MET A 149 -10.43 -9.05 10.10
C MET A 149 -9.45 -7.97 10.55
N TYR A 150 -8.52 -7.58 9.68
CA TYR A 150 -7.39 -6.69 10.00
C TYR A 150 -7.47 -5.35 9.27
N SER A 151 -8.09 -5.33 8.10
CA SER A 151 -8.52 -4.13 7.40
C SER A 151 -9.87 -4.42 6.74
N ALA A 152 -10.66 -3.38 6.50
CA ALA A 152 -11.87 -3.49 5.69
C ALA A 152 -12.02 -2.25 4.84
N GLY A 153 -12.61 -2.42 3.67
CA GLY A 153 -12.97 -1.30 2.83
C GLY A 153 -13.74 -1.69 1.59
N SER A 154 -14.16 -0.67 0.88
CA SER A 154 -14.90 -0.78 -0.36
C SER A 154 -14.50 0.37 -1.26
N HIS A 155 -14.46 0.11 -2.55
CA HIS A 155 -14.01 1.04 -3.56
C HIS A 155 -14.95 0.99 -4.77
N VAL A 156 -15.26 2.16 -5.32
CA VAL A 156 -15.98 2.33 -6.57
C VAL A 156 -15.18 3.25 -7.48
N GLU A 157 -14.96 2.82 -8.71
CA GLU A 157 -14.34 3.59 -9.79
C GLU A 157 -15.38 3.88 -10.87
N LEU A 158 -15.41 5.10 -11.40
CA LEU A 158 -16.35 5.58 -12.41
C LEU A 158 -15.61 6.28 -13.54
N MET A 159 -15.70 5.69 -14.73
CA MET A 159 -15.44 6.39 -15.98
C MET A 159 -16.53 7.45 -16.23
N ILE A 160 -16.14 8.70 -16.40
CA ILE A 160 -17.04 9.80 -16.76
C ILE A 160 -16.50 10.44 -18.04
N GLU A 161 -17.36 10.68 -19.02
CA GLU A 161 -16.97 11.28 -20.31
C GLU A 161 -17.94 12.41 -20.66
N ASP A 162 -17.39 13.56 -21.06
CA ASP A 162 -18.17 14.72 -21.49
C ASP A 162 -17.54 15.36 -22.75
N ALA A 163 -18.04 16.52 -23.18
CA ALA A 163 -17.55 17.22 -24.38
C ALA A 163 -16.06 17.65 -24.31
N LYS A 164 -15.42 17.57 -23.14
CA LYS A 164 -13.99 17.79 -22.91
C LYS A 164 -13.20 16.48 -22.69
N GLY A 165 -13.75 15.32 -23.07
CA GLY A 165 -13.10 14.01 -22.99
C GLY A 165 -13.40 13.20 -21.71
N PRO A 166 -12.73 12.05 -21.51
CA PRO A 166 -12.89 11.21 -20.31
C PRO A 166 -12.13 11.74 -19.09
N THR A 167 -12.59 11.29 -17.92
CA THR A 167 -11.98 11.45 -16.59
C THR A 167 -12.30 10.21 -15.76
N LEU A 168 -11.43 9.84 -14.82
CA LEU A 168 -11.61 8.68 -13.95
C LEU A 168 -11.81 9.17 -12.52
N LEU A 169 -13.00 8.96 -11.97
CA LEU A 169 -13.36 9.32 -10.59
C LEU A 169 -13.41 8.07 -9.74
N SER A 170 -12.72 8.05 -8.60
CA SER A 170 -12.79 6.95 -7.65
C SER A 170 -13.17 7.43 -6.24
N VAL A 171 -13.88 6.56 -5.51
CA VAL A 171 -14.16 6.73 -4.09
C VAL A 171 -13.86 5.43 -3.37
N SER A 172 -13.00 5.49 -2.35
CA SER A 172 -12.82 4.40 -1.40
C SER A 172 -13.20 4.82 0.02
N VAL A 173 -13.76 3.87 0.75
CA VAL A 173 -14.04 3.96 2.18
C VAL A 173 -13.37 2.76 2.83
N GLY A 174 -12.55 2.96 3.86
CA GLY A 174 -11.84 1.87 4.50
C GLY A 174 -11.32 2.19 5.90
N LEU A 175 -10.82 1.17 6.58
CA LEU A 175 -10.23 1.27 7.90
C LEU A 175 -9.06 0.29 7.98
N ASP A 176 -7.85 0.83 8.17
CA ASP A 176 -6.62 0.08 8.37
C ASP A 176 -5.92 0.54 9.67
N PRO A 177 -6.04 -0.22 10.78
CA PRO A 177 -5.38 0.07 12.06
C PRO A 177 -3.85 0.02 12.01
N HIS A 178 -3.24 -0.53 10.94
CA HIS A 178 -1.79 -0.58 10.80
C HIS A 178 -1.22 0.77 10.37
N ASN A 179 -2.04 1.57 9.68
CA ASN A 179 -1.63 2.84 9.09
C ASN A 179 -2.68 3.95 9.31
N PRO A 180 -3.02 4.29 10.57
CA PRO A 180 -4.03 5.31 10.88
C PRO A 180 -3.57 6.73 10.47
N ASN A 181 -2.26 6.92 10.29
CA ASN A 181 -1.64 8.17 9.82
C ASN A 181 -1.04 8.00 8.41
N SER A 182 -1.69 7.20 7.56
CA SER A 182 -1.30 6.94 6.16
C SER A 182 -1.18 8.20 5.30
N ILE A 183 -1.91 9.26 5.67
CA ILE A 183 -2.15 10.44 4.82
C ILE A 183 -1.41 11.66 5.37
N VAL A 184 -0.40 12.10 4.62
CA VAL A 184 0.46 13.26 4.87
C VAL A 184 0.71 13.95 3.52
N CYS A 185 0.70 15.28 3.49
CA CYS A 185 1.01 16.00 2.26
C CYS A 185 2.41 15.66 1.74
N PRO A 186 2.57 15.37 0.43
CA PRO A 186 3.90 15.28 -0.16
C PRO A 186 4.58 16.68 -0.13
N PRO A 187 5.92 16.75 -0.14
CA PRO A 187 6.62 18.02 -0.30
C PRO A 187 6.27 18.67 -1.64
N VAL A 188 5.63 19.84 -1.60
CA VAL A 188 5.22 20.61 -2.80
C VAL A 188 6.01 21.91 -3.00
N GLU A 189 6.93 22.24 -2.08
CA GLU A 189 7.79 23.40 -2.18
C GLU A 189 8.65 23.37 -3.45
N GLY A 190 8.68 24.47 -4.21
CA GLY A 190 9.38 24.52 -5.49
C GLY A 190 8.73 23.69 -6.61
N THR A 191 7.45 23.31 -6.46
CA THR A 191 6.65 22.62 -7.49
C THR A 191 5.39 23.43 -7.84
N ASN A 192 4.69 23.02 -8.90
CA ASN A 192 3.37 23.52 -9.27
C ASN A 192 2.22 22.63 -8.75
N ALA A 193 2.53 21.65 -7.87
CA ALA A 193 1.51 20.92 -7.11
C ALA A 193 1.06 21.75 -5.89
N SER A 194 -0.09 21.41 -5.32
CA SER A 194 -0.56 22.00 -4.06
C SER A 194 -1.14 20.93 -3.15
N CYS A 195 -0.78 20.94 -1.88
CA CYS A 195 -1.43 20.10 -0.87
C CYS A 195 -1.71 20.92 0.39
N SER A 196 -2.91 20.77 0.96
CA SER A 196 -3.31 21.33 2.24
C SER A 196 -3.73 20.23 3.21
N ASP A 197 -3.47 20.47 4.49
CA ASP A 197 -3.76 19.57 5.61
C ASP A 197 -4.47 20.37 6.69
N SER A 198 -5.59 19.87 7.21
CA SER A 198 -6.48 20.61 8.10
C SER A 198 -7.25 19.67 9.05
N VAL A 199 -7.71 20.22 10.16
CA VAL A 199 -8.61 19.53 11.09
C VAL A 199 -9.98 20.19 11.02
N LEU A 200 -11.01 19.38 10.81
CA LEU A 200 -12.41 19.80 10.71
C LEU A 200 -13.06 19.90 12.10
N ALA A 201 -14.23 20.53 12.17
CA ALA A 201 -14.93 20.81 13.43
C ALA A 201 -15.38 19.55 14.20
N ASP A 202 -15.51 18.41 13.53
CA ASP A 202 -15.81 17.09 14.10
C ASP A 202 -14.54 16.35 14.58
N GLY A 203 -13.34 16.92 14.39
CA GLY A 203 -12.06 16.30 14.67
C GLY A 203 -11.51 15.45 13.53
N SER A 204 -12.22 15.32 12.39
CA SER A 204 -11.69 14.65 11.20
C SER A 204 -10.47 15.39 10.64
N ARG A 205 -9.45 14.66 10.21
CA ARG A 205 -8.36 15.23 9.40
C ARG A 205 -8.77 15.25 7.94
N LEU A 206 -8.60 16.38 7.28
CA LEU A 206 -8.83 16.55 5.84
C LEU A 206 -7.52 16.97 5.16
N LEU A 207 -7.13 16.21 4.16
CA LEU A 207 -6.06 16.54 3.23
C LEU A 207 -6.65 16.72 1.82
N VAL A 208 -6.25 17.79 1.13
CA VAL A 208 -6.66 18.08 -0.25
C VAL A 208 -5.41 18.27 -1.11
N ASN A 209 -5.30 17.52 -2.20
CA ASN A 209 -4.11 17.48 -3.04
C ASN A 209 -4.46 17.76 -4.51
N LYS A 210 -3.58 18.51 -5.19
CA LYS A 210 -3.57 18.70 -6.64
C LYS A 210 -2.17 18.39 -7.14
N ASN A 211 -2.04 17.31 -7.90
CA ASN A 211 -0.76 16.84 -8.41
C ASN A 211 -0.96 16.21 -9.80
N TRP A 212 -0.04 15.33 -10.18
CA TRP A 212 -0.10 14.45 -11.34
C TRP A 212 0.13 13.01 -10.87
N VAL A 213 -0.40 12.04 -11.62
CA VAL A 213 -0.23 10.59 -11.35
C VAL A 213 1.24 10.21 -11.15
N TYR A 214 2.14 10.87 -11.87
CA TYR A 214 3.55 10.87 -11.53
C TYR A 214 3.89 12.21 -10.85
N PRO A 215 4.02 12.24 -9.50
CA PRO A 215 4.01 13.50 -8.77
C PRO A 215 5.13 14.46 -9.15
N ALA A 216 4.81 15.75 -9.05
CA ALA A 216 5.81 16.81 -9.16
C ALA A 216 6.86 16.72 -8.05
N SER A 217 8.06 17.21 -8.35
CA SER A 217 9.20 17.22 -7.44
C SER A 217 10.01 18.51 -7.62
N ALA A 218 10.57 19.02 -6.53
CA ALA A 218 11.40 20.23 -6.58
C ALA A 218 12.62 20.00 -7.50
N ASN A 219 13.06 21.05 -8.21
CA ASN A 219 14.22 20.96 -9.10
C ASN A 219 15.54 20.98 -8.33
N THR A 220 15.83 19.93 -7.56
CA THR A 220 17.06 19.77 -6.76
C THR A 220 18.04 18.79 -7.42
N PRO A 221 19.36 18.88 -7.15
CA PRO A 221 20.35 17.92 -7.68
C PRO A 221 20.02 16.46 -7.39
N GLU A 222 19.44 16.16 -6.22
CA GLU A 222 19.03 14.81 -5.82
C GLU A 222 17.85 14.32 -6.65
N ASN A 223 16.84 15.17 -6.88
CA ASN A 223 15.67 14.82 -7.69
C ASN A 223 16.04 14.65 -9.17
N ILE A 224 17.01 15.40 -9.68
CA ILE A 224 17.58 15.22 -11.03
C ILE A 224 18.36 13.90 -11.10
N ALA A 225 19.18 13.58 -10.10
CA ALA A 225 19.95 12.33 -10.05
C ALA A 225 19.06 11.07 -9.91
N ASP A 226 17.88 11.22 -9.29
CA ASP A 226 16.84 10.19 -9.19
C ASP A 226 15.89 10.13 -10.42
N ASP A 227 16.12 10.93 -11.48
CA ASP A 227 15.28 11.04 -12.69
C ASP A 227 13.80 11.37 -12.40
N LYS A 228 13.55 12.30 -11.46
CA LYS A 228 12.19 12.74 -11.12
C LYS A 228 11.68 13.82 -12.06
N TRP A 229 10.35 13.86 -12.21
CA TRP A 229 9.62 14.61 -13.23
C TRP A 229 9.62 16.15 -13.10
N GLY A 230 10.45 16.72 -12.22
CA GLY A 230 10.55 18.16 -12.02
C GLY A 230 9.25 18.81 -11.51
N PRO A 231 9.13 20.15 -11.60
CA PRO A 231 8.09 20.90 -10.89
C PRO A 231 6.67 20.73 -11.46
N ASN A 232 6.51 20.06 -12.60
CA ASN A 232 5.23 19.86 -13.30
C ASN A 232 4.75 18.40 -13.29
N GLY A 233 5.45 17.47 -12.62
CA GLY A 233 5.09 16.05 -12.65
C GLY A 233 5.11 15.46 -14.07
N ARG A 234 4.41 14.33 -14.26
CA ARG A 234 4.15 13.72 -15.58
C ARG A 234 2.80 13.01 -15.58
N GLY A 235 2.21 12.87 -16.76
CA GLY A 235 0.94 12.16 -16.97
C GLY A 235 -0.27 13.06 -16.72
N PRO A 236 -1.47 12.48 -16.56
CA PRO A 236 -2.66 13.25 -16.25
C PRO A 236 -2.57 13.89 -14.85
N LYS A 237 -3.26 15.02 -14.67
CA LYS A 237 -3.46 15.60 -13.34
C LYS A 237 -4.35 14.71 -12.50
N GLU A 238 -4.02 14.59 -11.23
CA GLU A 238 -4.69 13.81 -10.20
C GLU A 238 -5.04 14.76 -9.05
N TRP A 239 -6.34 14.95 -8.79
CA TRP A 239 -6.83 15.80 -7.71
C TRP A 239 -7.63 14.95 -6.73
N SER A 240 -7.30 15.08 -5.45
CA SER A 240 -7.90 14.23 -4.42
C SER A 240 -8.29 14.98 -3.15
N ALA A 241 -9.26 14.41 -2.44
CA ALA A 241 -9.64 14.79 -1.09
C ALA A 241 -9.70 13.54 -0.21
N HIS A 242 -8.91 13.56 0.87
CA HIS A 242 -8.70 12.45 1.77
C HIS A 242 -9.15 12.87 3.17
N VAL A 243 -10.11 12.15 3.75
CA VAL A 243 -10.61 12.37 5.11
C VAL A 243 -10.23 11.17 5.98
N VAL A 244 -9.70 11.43 7.17
CA VAL A 244 -9.56 10.44 8.25
C VAL A 244 -10.43 10.90 9.41
N ARG A 245 -11.52 10.16 9.66
CA ARG A 245 -12.48 10.44 10.74
C ARG A 245 -11.91 10.07 12.12
N PRO A 246 -12.46 10.58 13.22
CA PRO A 246 -12.03 10.23 14.59
C PRO A 246 -12.18 8.75 14.96
N ASP A 247 -13.06 8.01 14.27
CA ASP A 247 -13.21 6.55 14.39
C ASP A 247 -12.15 5.75 13.59
N GLY A 248 -11.25 6.46 12.89
CA GLY A 248 -10.20 5.92 12.04
C GLY A 248 -10.63 5.63 10.60
N VAL A 249 -11.92 5.77 10.26
CA VAL A 249 -12.42 5.49 8.90
C VAL A 249 -11.84 6.53 7.94
N GLN A 250 -11.20 6.03 6.89
CA GLN A 250 -10.60 6.79 5.81
C GLN A 250 -11.57 6.83 4.62
N ILE A 251 -11.78 8.02 4.07
CA ILE A 251 -12.53 8.25 2.83
C ILE A 251 -11.59 8.96 1.87
N ILE A 252 -11.32 8.35 0.73
CA ILE A 252 -10.47 8.92 -0.32
C ILE A 252 -11.33 9.08 -1.56
N VAL A 253 -11.46 10.32 -2.00
CA VAL A 253 -12.06 10.69 -3.29
C VAL A 253 -10.92 11.17 -4.16
N ASP A 254 -10.70 10.53 -5.30
CA ASP A 254 -9.64 10.87 -6.24
C ASP A 254 -10.20 11.01 -7.65
N GLU A 255 -9.68 11.97 -8.43
CA GLU A 255 -10.05 12.15 -9.83
C GLU A 255 -8.84 12.41 -10.74
N ILE A 256 -8.70 11.56 -11.75
CA ILE A 256 -7.62 11.58 -12.75
C ILE A 256 -8.14 12.12 -14.08
N ALA A 257 -7.42 13.11 -14.62
CA ALA A 257 -7.68 13.78 -15.90
C ALA A 257 -7.40 12.92 -17.16
N SER A 258 -7.73 11.62 -17.12
CA SER A 258 -7.60 10.66 -18.21
C SER A 258 -8.68 9.56 -18.12
N ARG A 259 -8.71 8.67 -19.10
CA ARG A 259 -9.48 7.43 -19.07
C ARG A 259 -8.93 6.45 -18.02
N GLU A 260 -7.62 6.43 -17.80
CA GLU A 260 -6.97 5.48 -16.88
C GLU A 260 -5.77 6.13 -16.18
N GLU A 261 -5.39 5.63 -14.99
CA GLU A 261 -4.29 6.17 -14.17
C GLU A 261 -3.04 6.46 -15.03
N LYS A 262 -2.61 5.48 -15.83
CA LYS A 262 -1.35 5.54 -16.61
C LYS A 262 -1.57 5.88 -18.09
N GLY A 263 -2.72 6.45 -18.42
CA GLY A 263 -3.07 6.87 -19.77
C GLY A 263 -2.47 8.22 -20.17
N GLU A 264 -2.64 8.60 -21.43
CA GLU A 264 -2.37 9.95 -21.89
C GLU A 264 -3.35 10.96 -21.27
N PRO A 265 -2.95 12.21 -20.96
CA PRO A 265 -3.87 13.23 -20.48
C PRO A 265 -5.01 13.48 -21.47
N ALA A 266 -6.26 13.34 -21.01
CA ALA A 266 -7.45 13.55 -21.84
C ALA A 266 -8.05 14.96 -21.67
N ARG A 267 -7.64 15.69 -20.63
CA ARG A 267 -8.12 17.04 -20.27
C ARG A 267 -7.07 17.79 -19.44
N ASP A 268 -7.10 19.12 -19.49
CA ASP A 268 -6.14 19.97 -18.78
C ASP A 268 -6.26 19.89 -17.25
N THR A 269 -7.43 19.53 -16.73
CA THR A 269 -7.76 19.41 -15.30
C THR A 269 -8.90 18.39 -15.11
N PRO A 270 -9.01 17.73 -13.94
CA PRO A 270 -10.18 16.94 -13.57
C PRO A 270 -11.50 17.73 -13.66
N LEU A 271 -12.62 17.02 -13.72
CA LEU A 271 -13.98 17.55 -13.85
C LEU A 271 -14.46 18.26 -12.59
N LEU A 272 -14.22 17.64 -11.43
CA LEU A 272 -14.63 18.15 -10.14
C LEU A 272 -13.57 19.11 -9.60
N ARG A 273 -14.03 20.23 -9.05
CA ARG A 273 -13.15 21.11 -8.29
C ARG A 273 -12.82 20.48 -6.94
N THR A 274 -11.70 20.89 -6.35
CA THR A 274 -11.28 20.43 -5.01
C THR A 274 -12.33 20.61 -3.93
N GLU A 275 -13.12 21.69 -4.00
CA GLU A 275 -14.22 21.95 -3.07
C GLU A 275 -15.36 20.92 -3.22
N GLN A 276 -15.55 20.35 -4.41
CA GLN A 276 -16.52 19.28 -4.68
C GLN A 276 -15.97 17.92 -4.22
N LEU A 277 -14.70 17.63 -4.49
CA LEU A 277 -14.01 16.43 -3.98
C LEU A 277 -14.04 16.40 -2.44
N GLN A 278 -13.73 17.53 -1.80
CA GLN A 278 -13.85 17.71 -0.36
C GLN A 278 -15.28 17.45 0.12
N ALA A 279 -16.29 18.08 -0.50
CA ALA A 279 -17.68 17.90 -0.10
C ALA A 279 -18.16 16.44 -0.20
N ILE A 280 -17.65 15.67 -1.17
CA ILE A 280 -17.88 14.22 -1.29
C ILE A 280 -17.16 13.49 -0.14
N ALA A 281 -15.85 13.73 0.05
CA ALA A 281 -15.05 13.03 1.06
C ALA A 281 -15.53 13.25 2.50
N THR A 282 -16.08 14.43 2.80
CA THR A 282 -16.66 14.78 4.11
C THR A 282 -18.13 14.37 4.27
N ASP A 283 -18.77 13.79 3.26
CA ASP A 283 -20.20 13.47 3.36
C ASP A 283 -20.47 12.29 4.32
N PRO A 284 -21.44 12.41 5.24
CA PRO A 284 -21.73 11.35 6.21
C PRO A 284 -22.35 10.10 5.58
N GLY A 285 -22.85 10.17 4.33
CA GLY A 285 -23.40 9.03 3.59
C GLY A 285 -22.35 7.99 3.17
N PHE A 286 -21.05 8.33 3.20
CA PHE A 286 -19.98 7.36 3.00
C PHE A 286 -19.69 6.61 4.30
N LEU A 287 -20.39 5.48 4.49
CA LEU A 287 -20.28 4.59 5.64
C LEU A 287 -19.38 3.39 5.33
N LEU A 288 -18.56 2.96 6.29
CA LEU A 288 -17.84 1.68 6.19
C LEU A 288 -18.78 0.51 6.49
N TRP A 289 -19.66 0.69 7.47
CA TRP A 289 -20.56 -0.33 8.01
C TRP A 289 -22.01 0.05 7.71
N VAL A 290 -22.76 -0.88 7.12
CA VAL A 290 -24.18 -0.70 6.74
C VAL A 290 -24.99 -1.93 7.12
N ALA A 291 -26.30 -1.80 7.20
CA ALA A 291 -27.18 -2.96 7.35
C ALA A 291 -27.14 -3.82 6.06
N PRO A 292 -27.18 -5.16 6.16
CA PRO A 292 -27.21 -6.03 4.98
C PRO A 292 -28.37 -5.73 4.02
N SER A 293 -29.49 -5.21 4.52
CA SER A 293 -30.61 -4.73 3.71
C SER A 293 -30.27 -3.52 2.84
N GLU A 294 -29.42 -2.59 3.31
CA GLU A 294 -29.00 -1.42 2.53
C GLU A 294 -28.09 -1.83 1.36
N ASN A 295 -27.17 -2.76 1.62
CA ASN A 295 -26.38 -3.41 0.56
C ASN A 295 -27.27 -4.12 -0.47
N ALA A 296 -28.33 -4.82 -0.02
CA ALA A 296 -29.28 -5.49 -0.91
C ALA A 296 -30.10 -4.49 -1.75
N THR A 297 -30.55 -3.38 -1.15
CA THR A 297 -31.24 -2.29 -1.88
C THR A 297 -30.32 -1.66 -2.94
N ALA A 298 -29.06 -1.38 -2.60
CA ALA A 298 -28.10 -0.83 -3.54
C ALA A 298 -27.76 -1.82 -4.68
N ALA A 299 -27.60 -3.11 -4.37
CA ALA A 299 -27.39 -4.16 -5.36
C ALA A 299 -28.58 -4.29 -6.34
N ALA A 300 -29.82 -4.23 -5.84
CA ALA A 300 -31.03 -4.24 -6.66
C ALA A 300 -31.14 -3.00 -7.57
N ARG A 301 -30.60 -1.85 -7.14
CA ARG A 301 -30.56 -0.61 -7.93
C ARG A 301 -29.47 -0.61 -9.02
N PHE A 302 -28.34 -1.26 -8.77
CA PHE A 302 -27.19 -1.32 -9.70
C PHE A 302 -26.80 -2.77 -10.07
N PRO A 303 -27.73 -3.58 -10.64
CA PRO A 303 -27.51 -5.02 -10.87
C PRO A 303 -26.51 -5.33 -11.99
N LYS A 304 -26.03 -4.31 -12.71
CA LYS A 304 -25.04 -4.41 -13.81
C LYS A 304 -23.65 -3.89 -13.43
N MET A 305 -23.44 -3.39 -12.21
CA MET A 305 -22.13 -2.95 -11.74
C MET A 305 -21.18 -4.15 -11.65
N GLN A 306 -19.95 -4.00 -12.17
CA GLN A 306 -18.96 -5.07 -12.08
C GLN A 306 -18.32 -5.04 -10.69
N VAL A 307 -18.74 -5.94 -9.81
CA VAL A 307 -18.09 -6.12 -8.50
C VAL A 307 -17.19 -7.34 -8.53
N SER A 308 -15.94 -7.14 -8.15
CA SER A 308 -15.01 -8.21 -7.84
C SER A 308 -14.97 -8.45 -6.33
N GLU A 309 -15.11 -9.72 -5.95
CA GLU A 309 -14.81 -10.16 -4.58
C GLU A 309 -13.28 -10.21 -4.37
N PRO A 310 -12.80 -10.05 -3.12
CA PRO A 310 -11.39 -10.12 -2.84
C PRO A 310 -10.94 -11.58 -2.99
N LEU A 311 -9.74 -11.80 -3.53
CA LEU A 311 -9.25 -13.13 -3.92
C LEU A 311 -9.05 -14.14 -2.75
N SER A 312 -9.40 -13.80 -1.51
CA SER A 312 -9.28 -14.69 -0.36
C SER A 312 -10.29 -15.85 -0.34
N SER A 313 -11.43 -15.73 -1.05
CA SER A 313 -12.43 -16.81 -1.13
C SER A 313 -12.04 -17.96 -2.07
N ARG A 314 -11.08 -17.74 -2.99
CA ARG A 314 -10.53 -18.77 -3.89
C ARG A 314 -9.22 -19.37 -3.37
N MET A 315 -9.19 -19.74 -2.09
CA MET A 315 -8.17 -20.70 -1.64
C MET A 315 -8.30 -22.01 -2.42
N TYR A 316 -7.15 -22.50 -2.88
CA TYR A 316 -6.78 -23.87 -3.22
C TYR A 316 -7.91 -24.90 -3.41
N PRO A 317 -7.98 -25.61 -4.56
CA PRO A 317 -8.83 -26.79 -4.65
C PRO A 317 -8.46 -27.73 -3.50
N THR A 318 -9.46 -28.07 -2.69
CA THR A 318 -9.29 -28.97 -1.55
C THR A 318 -8.59 -30.22 -2.04
N SER A 319 -7.40 -30.49 -1.50
CA SER A 319 -6.69 -31.73 -1.79
C SER A 319 -7.58 -32.88 -1.34
N LYS A 320 -8.27 -33.52 -2.29
CA LYS A 320 -8.96 -34.79 -2.03
C LYS A 320 -7.96 -35.68 -1.30
N ALA A 321 -8.37 -36.21 -0.15
CA ALA A 321 -7.55 -37.08 0.65
C ALA A 321 -6.96 -38.18 -0.27
N LEU A 322 -5.63 -38.21 -0.35
CA LEU A 322 -4.93 -39.34 -0.94
C LEU A 322 -5.37 -40.58 -0.14
N PRO A 323 -5.95 -41.61 -0.77
CA PRO A 323 -6.34 -42.80 -0.04
C PRO A 323 -5.09 -43.44 0.55
N ASP A 324 -5.16 -43.73 1.84
CA ASP A 324 -4.08 -44.32 2.61
C ASP A 324 -3.61 -45.63 1.96
N ARG A 325 -2.31 -45.69 1.64
CA ARG A 325 -1.63 -46.85 1.06
C ARG A 325 -0.50 -47.33 1.96
N SER A 326 -0.76 -47.46 3.26
CA SER A 326 0.12 -48.16 4.21
C SER A 326 -0.39 -49.57 4.59
N ALA A 327 -0.70 -50.41 3.59
CA ALA A 327 -0.97 -51.84 3.79
C ALA A 327 -0.54 -52.69 2.58
N ASN A 328 0.71 -53.18 2.63
CA ASN A 328 1.16 -54.53 2.25
C ASN A 328 2.62 -54.54 1.76
N SER A 329 3.48 -55.07 2.63
CA SER A 329 4.73 -55.76 2.31
C SER A 329 4.70 -57.11 3.03
N PRO A 330 5.55 -58.09 2.67
CA PRO A 330 6.17 -58.38 1.37
C PRO A 330 5.88 -59.85 0.95
N SER A 331 6.34 -60.30 -0.24
CA SER A 331 7.01 -61.63 -0.43
C SER A 331 7.26 -62.05 -1.90
N SER A 332 8.36 -62.79 -2.06
CA SER A 332 8.65 -63.82 -3.08
C SER A 332 8.72 -63.47 -4.58
N VAL A 333 9.94 -63.17 -5.02
CA VAL A 333 10.76 -64.06 -5.91
C VAL A 333 9.99 -65.15 -6.71
N ARG A 334 9.91 -65.01 -8.05
CA ARG A 334 10.48 -65.96 -9.04
C ARG A 334 10.25 -65.53 -10.50
N SER A 335 11.35 -65.44 -11.26
CA SER A 335 11.43 -65.84 -12.68
C SER A 335 11.35 -67.38 -12.78
N PRO A 336 11.09 -68.03 -13.93
CA PRO A 336 11.45 -67.61 -15.30
C PRO A 336 10.39 -67.81 -16.40
N GLY A 337 10.76 -67.39 -17.61
CA GLY A 337 9.99 -67.47 -18.86
C GLY A 337 10.68 -66.61 -19.91
#